data_AF-A0A151AN47-F1
#
_entry.id   AF-A0A151AN47-F1
#
_cell.length_a   1.000
_cell.length_b   1.000
_cell.length_c   1.000
_cell.angle_alpha   90.00
_cell.angle_beta   90.00
_cell.angle_gamma   90.00
#
_symmetry.space_group_name_H-M   'P 1'
#
loop_
_entity.id
_entity.type
_entity.pdbx_description
1 polymer ?
#
loop_
_entity_poly.entity_id
_entity_poly.type
_entity_poly.pdbx_seq_one_letter_code
_entity_poly.pdbx_strand_id
1 'polypeptide(L)' 'MENIVFLNSGKIDFDKKLDLSCFENLGTVTKYDSSTNDEILERVNNQNVVISKELPLGRDLISNFPSSVKLICEA' A
#
# COMPACT_ATOMS: atom_id res chain seq x y z
N MET A 1 3.96 16.32 -3.14
CA MET A 1 2.89 15.35 -3.44
C MET A 1 3.26 14.07 -2.70
N GLU A 2 2.36 13.49 -1.91
CA GLU A 2 2.69 12.25 -1.19
C GLU A 2 2.56 11.04 -2.14
N ASN A 3 3.36 10.00 -1.90
CA ASN A 3 3.31 8.73 -2.63
C ASN A 3 2.46 7.71 -1.85
N ILE A 4 1.51 7.09 -2.55
CA ILE A 4 0.53 6.17 -1.97
C ILE A 4 0.68 4.81 -2.67
N VAL A 5 0.91 3.75 -1.91
CA VAL A 5 0.98 2.39 -2.45
C VAL A 5 -0.18 1.53 -1.94
N PHE A 6 -0.84 0.82 -2.84
CA PHE A 6 -1.72 -0.29 -2.52
C PHE A 6 -0.94 -1.59 -2.68
N LEU A 7 -0.71 -2.32 -1.60
CA LEU A 7 0.05 -3.58 -1.63
C LEU A 7 -0.75 -4.74 -2.23
N ASN A 8 -2.08 -4.70 -2.13
CA ASN A 8 -2.94 -5.74 -2.68
C ASN A 8 -4.34 -5.21 -3.04
N SER A 9 -4.37 -4.31 -4.02
CA SER A 9 -5.61 -3.71 -4.52
C SER A 9 -6.61 -4.74 -5.04
N GLY A 10 -6.16 -5.93 -5.46
CA GLY A 10 -7.03 -7.01 -5.90
C GLY A 10 -7.98 -7.52 -4.81
N LYS A 11 -7.59 -7.42 -3.53
CA LYS A 11 -8.49 -7.71 -2.41
C LYS A 11 -9.41 -6.54 -2.04
N ILE A 12 -8.94 -5.31 -2.22
CA ILE A 12 -9.71 -4.09 -1.90
C ILE A 12 -10.83 -3.90 -2.92
N ASP A 13 -10.49 -4.02 -4.21
CA ASP A 13 -11.42 -4.01 -5.34
C ASP A 13 -11.60 -5.44 -5.86
N PHE A 14 -12.19 -6.30 -5.01
CA PHE A 14 -12.37 -7.72 -5.29
C PHE A 14 -13.37 -7.99 -6.41
N ASP A 15 -14.47 -7.24 -6.45
CA ASP A 15 -15.54 -7.41 -7.45
C ASP A 15 -15.43 -6.45 -8.65
N LYS A 16 -14.36 -5.63 -8.70
CA LYS A 16 -14.07 -4.67 -9.77
C LYS A 16 -15.10 -3.56 -9.93
N LYS A 17 -15.80 -3.21 -8.84
CA LYS A 17 -16.80 -2.13 -8.81
C LYS A 17 -16.37 -0.92 -8.00
N LEU A 18 -15.23 -0.97 -7.32
CA LEU A 18 -14.76 0.13 -6.49
C LEU A 18 -14.02 1.17 -7.33
N ASP A 19 -14.44 2.43 -7.25
CA ASP A 19 -13.70 3.53 -7.83
C ASP A 19 -12.63 4.05 -6.84
N LEU A 20 -11.36 3.85 -7.21
CA LEU A 20 -10.20 4.29 -6.44
C LEU A 20 -9.52 5.54 -7.03
N SER A 21 -10.15 6.23 -7.99
CA SER A 21 -9.60 7.43 -8.64
C SER A 21 -9.48 8.60 -7.67
N CYS A 22 -10.28 8.64 -6.61
CA CYS A 22 -10.23 9.72 -5.61
C CYS A 22 -8.84 9.87 -4.94
N PHE A 23 -8.05 8.80 -4.89
CA PHE A 23 -6.68 8.82 -4.36
C PHE A 23 -5.69 9.57 -5.25
N GLU A 24 -5.95 9.66 -6.56
CA GLU A 24 -5.11 10.41 -7.49
C GLU A 24 -5.13 11.92 -7.21
N ASN A 25 -6.19 12.40 -6.55
CA ASN A 25 -6.28 13.79 -6.06
C ASN A 25 -5.44 14.03 -4.80
N LEU A 26 -5.06 12.96 -4.08
CA LEU A 26 -4.30 13.03 -2.83
C LEU A 26 -2.80 12.85 -3.05
N GLY A 27 -2.40 12.15 -4.12
CA GLY A 27 -1.00 11.99 -4.45
C GLY A 27 -0.71 11.05 -5.61
N THR A 28 0.55 10.66 -5.74
CA THR A 28 0.99 9.71 -6.77
C THR A 28 0.68 8.29 -6.29
N VAL A 29 -0.20 7.61 -7.02
CA VAL A 29 -0.72 6.29 -6.63
C VAL A 29 -0.03 5.16 -7.39
N THR A 30 0.50 4.19 -6.67
CA THR A 30 0.99 2.91 -7.21
C THR A 30 0.10 1.78 -6.69
N LYS A 31 -0.35 0.88 -7.56
CA LYS A 31 -1.25 -0.23 -7.19
C LYS A 31 -0.64 -1.55 -7.60
N TYR A 32 -0.54 -2.47 -6.65
CA TYR A 32 -0.22 -3.88 -6.91
C TYR A 32 -1.44 -4.73 -6.62
N ASP A 33 -1.78 -5.65 -7.52
CA ASP A 33 -2.95 -6.51 -7.35
C ASP A 33 -2.80 -7.44 -6.12
N SER A 34 -1.59 -7.97 -5.91
CA SER A 34 -1.18 -8.74 -4.73
C SER A 34 0.31 -8.52 -4.43
N SER A 35 0.73 -8.74 -3.18
CA SER A 35 2.14 -8.73 -2.74
C SER A 35 2.45 -9.99 -1.93
N THR A 36 3.67 -10.50 -2.09
CA THR A 36 4.31 -11.44 -1.16
C THR A 36 5.10 -10.68 -0.08
N ASN A 37 5.47 -11.34 1.02
CA ASN A 37 6.23 -10.70 2.10
C ASN A 37 7.59 -10.14 1.61
N ASP A 38 8.26 -10.85 0.71
CA ASP A 38 9.58 -10.48 0.20
C ASP A 38 9.52 -9.22 -0.69
N GLU A 39 8.38 -8.97 -1.34
CA GLU A 39 8.19 -7.80 -2.21
C GLU A 39 7.80 -6.54 -1.44
N ILE A 40 7.22 -6.67 -0.23
CA ILE A 40 6.65 -5.54 0.49
C ILE A 40 7.71 -4.46 0.75
N LEU A 41 8.92 -4.84 1.17
CA LEU A 41 9.99 -3.88 1.48
C LEU A 41 10.41 -3.04 0.26
N GLU A 42 10.47 -3.66 -0.91
CA GLU A 42 10.73 -2.93 -2.15
C GLU A 42 9.58 -1.98 -2.50
N ARG A 43 8.34 -2.45 -2.37
CA ARG A 43 7.13 -1.72 -2.79
C ARG A 43 6.79 -0.55 -1.89
N VAL A 44 7.17 -0.59 -0.61
CA VAL A 44 7.03 0.55 0.31
C VAL A 44 8.16 1.56 0.19
N ASN A 45 9.19 1.28 -0.62
CA ASN A 45 10.30 2.20 -0.81
C ASN A 45 9.83 3.51 -1.47
N ASN A 46 10.30 4.64 -0.92
CA ASN A 46 9.87 5.99 -1.30
C ASN A 46 8.35 6.25 -1.19
N GLN A 47 7.60 5.41 -0.47
CA GLN A 47 6.16 5.62 -0.23
C GLN A 47 5.95 6.40 1.07
N ASN A 48 4.84 7.13 1.12
CA ASN A 48 4.42 7.86 2.32
C ASN A 48 3.23 7.21 3.01
N VAL A 49 2.30 6.67 2.22
CA VAL A 49 1.11 5.96 2.70
C VAL A 49 1.12 4.54 2.14
N VAL A 50 0.99 3.56 3.02
CA VAL A 50 0.88 2.14 2.67
C VAL A 50 -0.55 1.68 2.94
N ILE A 51 -1.25 1.23 1.92
CA ILE A 51 -2.60 0.70 2.01
C ILE A 51 -2.54 -0.82 1.79
N SER A 52 -3.13 -1.58 2.71
CA SER A 52 -3.17 -3.04 2.62
C SER A 52 -4.50 -3.59 3.14
N LYS A 53 -4.84 -4.81 2.72
CA LYS A 53 -6.03 -5.53 3.19
C LYS A 53 -5.69 -6.98 3.48
N GLU A 54 -5.87 -7.46 4.70
CA GLU A 54 -5.60 -8.86 5.05
C GLU A 54 -4.17 -9.34 4.69
N LEU A 55 -3.21 -8.41 4.55
CA LEU A 55 -1.79 -8.72 4.42
C LEU A 55 -1.14 -8.59 5.81
N PRO A 56 -0.45 -9.63 6.31
CA PRO A 56 0.17 -9.57 7.62
C PRO A 56 1.38 -8.62 7.62
N LEU A 57 1.21 -7.43 8.18
CA LEU A 57 2.29 -6.47 8.41
C LEU A 57 2.81 -6.61 9.85
N GLY A 58 3.60 -7.66 10.09
CA GLY A 58 4.18 -7.94 11.41
C GLY A 58 5.21 -6.89 11.86
N ARG A 59 5.53 -6.88 13.16
CA ARG A 59 6.52 -5.95 13.76
C ARG A 59 7.84 -5.96 13.01
N ASP A 60 8.39 -7.13 12.69
CA ASP A 60 9.70 -7.25 12.06
C ASP A 60 9.69 -6.62 10.66
N LEU A 61 8.60 -6.81 9.92
CA LEU A 61 8.41 -6.20 8.60
C LEU A 61 8.28 -4.67 8.71
N ILE A 62 7.41 -4.18 9.60
CA ILE A 62 7.20 -2.73 9.81
C ILE A 62 8.48 -2.04 10.30
N SER A 63 9.28 -2.71 11.13
CA SER A 63 10.55 -2.16 11.65
C SER A 63 11.59 -1.93 10.54
N ASN A 64 11.43 -2.58 9.38
CA ASN A 64 12.26 -2.40 8.20
C ASN A 64 11.65 -1.42 7.18
N PHE A 65 10.50 -0.82 7.45
CA PHE A 65 9.92 0.19 6.56
C PHE A 65 10.82 1.43 6.53
N PRO A 66 10.98 2.07 5.36
CA PRO A 66 11.74 3.30 5.27
C PRO A 66 11.01 4.41 6.05
N SER A 67 11.79 5.33 6.62
CA SER A 67 11.25 6.47 7.39
C SER A 67 10.35 7.41 6.56
N SER A 68 10.30 7.23 5.24
CA SER A 68 9.36 7.95 4.36
C SER A 68 7.91 7.54 4.61
N VAL A 69 7.67 6.31 5.06
CA VAL A 69 6.33 5.79 5.38
C VAL A 69 5.86 6.43 6.68
N LYS A 70 4.77 7.19 6.61
CA LYS A 70 4.19 7.94 7.72
C LYS A 70 2.84 7.38 8.17
N LEU A 71 2.19 6.57 7.33
CA LEU A 71 0.88 6.01 7.58
C LEU A 71 0.75 4.61 6.98
N ILE A 72 0.23 3.68 7.77
CA ILE A 72 -0.28 2.39 7.32
C ILE A 72 -1.79 2.42 7.48
N CYS A 73 -2.53 2.14 6.40
CA CYS A 73 -3.98 2.10 6.37
C CYS A 73 -4.45 0.68 6.08
N GLU A 74 -5.21 0.11 6.99
CA GLU A 74 -5.88 -1.18 6.80
C GLU A 74 -7.30 -0.94 6.27
N ALA A 75 -7.65 -1.60 5.17
CA ALA A 75 -8.92 -1.45 4.44
C ALA A 75 -9.76 -2.73 4.42
#